data_AF-A0A7L4PT81-F1
#
_entry.id   AF-A0A7L4PT81-F1
#
_cell.length_a   1.000
_cell.length_b   1.000
_cell.length_c   1.000
_cell.angle_alpha   90.00
_cell.angle_beta   90.00
_cell.angle_gamma   90.00
#
_symmetry.space_group_name_H-M   'P 1'
#
loop_
_entity.id
_entity.type
_entity.pdbx_description
1 polymer ?
#
loop_
_entity_poly.entity_id
_entity_poly.type
_entity_poly.pdbx_seq_one_letter_code
_entity_poly.pdbx_strand_id
1 'polypeptide(L)'
;MTMDEKDGNYCSICGGIPPEKITTKRVVIDGKETGIDHLDFIIAKVSELHLTDDAAIAAEIMKRVKEFNYVPSKKETQYAQALLAEYRRQTRR
;
A
#
# COMPACT_ATOMS: atom_id res chain seq x y z
N MET A 1 5.26 31.25 19.46
CA MET A 1 4.73 30.87 18.13
C MET A 1 5.20 29.44 17.89
N THR A 2 4.31 28.49 18.13
CA THR A 2 4.59 27.05 18.04
C THR A 2 4.79 26.68 16.58
N MET A 3 6.02 26.24 16.25
CA MET A 3 6.40 25.74 14.94
C MET A 3 5.48 24.57 14.55
N ASP A 4 4.91 24.67 13.34
CA ASP A 4 4.09 23.65 12.72
C ASP A 4 4.72 22.24 12.85
N GLU A 5 3.97 21.33 13.46
CA GLU A 5 4.26 19.88 13.57
C GLU A 5 4.13 19.16 12.20
N LYS A 6 4.54 19.81 11.11
CA LYS A 6 4.40 19.32 9.73
C LYS A 6 5.72 19.10 8.99
N ASP A 7 6.86 19.27 9.64
CA ASP A 7 8.12 18.85 9.05
C ASP A 7 8.31 17.35 9.23
N GLY A 8 8.29 16.62 8.12
CA GLY A 8 8.54 15.18 8.08
C GLY A 8 9.83 14.81 8.81
N ASN A 9 9.91 13.59 9.30
CA ASN A 9 11.09 13.12 10.02
C ASN A 9 12.22 12.83 9.00
N TYR A 10 13.00 13.84 8.65
CA TYR A 10 14.07 13.76 7.65
C TYR A 10 15.40 13.30 8.25
N CYS A 11 16.19 12.57 7.47
CA CYS A 11 17.54 12.16 7.82
C CYS A 11 18.44 13.39 8.00
N SER A 12 19.09 13.49 9.15
CA SER A 12 20.00 14.62 9.45
C SER A 12 21.29 14.63 8.63
N ILE A 13 21.61 13.54 7.92
CA ILE A 13 22.83 13.42 7.09
C ILE A 13 22.57 13.88 5.66
N CYS A 14 21.49 13.40 5.03
CA CYS A 14 21.22 13.64 3.61
C CYS A 14 19.90 14.37 3.31
N GLY A 15 19.07 14.64 4.32
CA GLY A 15 17.75 15.27 4.16
C GLY A 15 16.66 14.36 3.58
N GLY A 16 16.96 13.10 3.25
CA GLY A 16 15.97 12.13 2.76
C GLY A 16 15.09 11.53 3.86
N ILE A 17 13.99 10.87 3.50
CA ILE A 17 13.18 10.12 4.47
C ILE A 17 13.97 8.88 4.93
N PRO A 18 14.17 8.64 6.24
CA PRO A 18 14.85 7.45 6.75
C PRO A 18 14.19 6.16 6.23
N PRO A 19 14.95 5.14 5.81
CA PRO A 19 14.41 3.91 5.23
C PRO A 19 13.34 3.22 6.10
N GLU A 20 13.55 3.23 7.42
CA GLU A 20 12.63 2.67 8.43
C GLU A 20 11.29 3.40 8.55
N LYS A 21 11.18 4.61 8.00
CA LYS A 21 9.94 5.41 7.96
C LYS A 21 9.22 5.29 6.62
N ILE A 22 9.76 4.56 5.63
CA ILE A 22 9.15 4.39 4.32
C ILE A 22 8.04 3.34 4.41
N THR A 23 6.80 3.80 4.42
CA THR A 23 5.57 2.98 4.40
C THR A 23 5.15 2.60 2.98
N THR A 24 5.59 3.36 1.98
CA THR A 24 5.23 3.14 0.58
C THR A 24 6.03 1.99 -0.04
N LYS A 25 5.31 1.06 -0.67
CA LYS A 25 5.90 -0.04 -1.47
C LYS A 25 5.58 0.12 -2.93
N ARG A 26 6.41 -0.44 -3.81
CA ARG A 26 6.19 -0.42 -5.26
C ARG A 26 5.49 -1.70 -5.71
N VAL A 27 4.41 -1.54 -6.46
CA VAL A 27 3.67 -2.62 -7.12
C VAL A 27 3.58 -2.29 -8.60
N VAL A 28 3.81 -3.28 -9.46
CA VAL A 28 3.62 -3.10 -10.91
C VAL A 28 2.13 -3.24 -11.21
N ILE A 29 1.51 -2.15 -11.62
CA ILE A 29 0.09 -2.09 -12.00
C ILE A 29 0.03 -1.67 -13.46
N ASP A 30 -0.55 -2.51 -14.31
CA ASP A 30 -0.71 -2.20 -15.74
C ASP A 30 0.63 -1.83 -16.41
N GLY A 31 1.69 -2.60 -16.08
CA GLY A 31 3.05 -2.40 -16.57
C GLY A 31 3.80 -1.19 -15.99
N LYS A 32 3.22 -0.47 -15.01
CA LYS A 32 3.82 0.73 -14.41
C LYS A 32 4.14 0.51 -12.94
N GLU A 33 5.36 0.88 -12.52
CA GLU A 33 5.67 0.96 -11.09
C GLU A 33 4.79 2.01 -10.42
N THR A 34 4.00 1.57 -9.44
CA THR A 34 3.09 2.41 -8.68
C THR A 34 3.43 2.30 -7.21
N GLY A 35 3.64 3.45 -6.55
CA GLY A 35 3.78 3.50 -5.10
C GLY A 35 2.42 3.30 -4.44
N ILE A 36 2.33 2.35 -3.51
CA ILE A 36 1.17 2.09 -2.67
C ILE A 36 1.59 2.33 -1.23
N ASP A 37 1.03 3.37 -0.63
CA ASP A 37 1.27 3.71 0.75
C ASP A 37 0.60 2.72 1.70
N HIS A 38 1.25 2.44 2.83
CA HIS A 38 0.81 1.49 3.85
C HIS A 38 0.54 0.05 3.36
N LEU A 39 1.14 -0.38 2.23
CA LEU A 39 0.81 -1.67 1.61
C LEU A 39 1.00 -2.87 2.55
N ASP A 40 2.13 -2.96 3.26
CA ASP A 40 2.42 -4.08 4.17
C ASP A 40 1.40 -4.13 5.32
N PHE A 41 1.02 -2.95 5.85
CA PHE A 41 -0.01 -2.83 6.89
C PHE A 41 -1.38 -3.31 6.38
N ILE A 42 -1.76 -2.90 5.17
CA ILE A 42 -3.03 -3.31 4.54
C ILE A 42 -3.06 -4.82 4.34
N ILE A 43 -1.99 -5.40 3.80
CA ILE A 43 -1.89 -6.85 3.56
C ILE A 43 -1.97 -7.63 4.88
N ALA A 44 -1.25 -7.20 5.91
CA ALA A 44 -1.32 -7.81 7.24
C ALA A 44 -2.76 -7.80 7.78
N LYS A 45 -3.45 -6.65 7.69
CA LYS A 45 -4.83 -6.53 8.16
C LYS A 45 -5.83 -7.36 7.37
N VAL A 46 -5.64 -7.53 6.07
CA VAL A 46 -6.49 -8.43 5.27
C VAL A 46 -6.20 -9.89 5.61
N SER A 47 -4.95 -10.25 5.84
CA SER A 47 -4.57 -11.62 6.22
C SER A 47 -5.16 -12.05 7.56
N GLU A 48 -5.29 -11.14 8.52
CA GLU A 48 -5.94 -11.36 9.82
C GLU A 48 -7.45 -11.70 9.70
N LEU A 49 -8.08 -11.39 8.57
CA LEU A 49 -9.51 -11.69 8.35
C LEU A 49 -9.77 -13.14 7.91
N HIS A 50 -8.71 -13.90 7.60
CA HIS A 50 -8.82 -15.30 7.16
C HIS A 50 -9.78 -15.52 5.98
N LEU A 51 -9.89 -14.53 5.09
CA LEU A 51 -10.67 -14.64 3.85
C LEU A 51 -10.01 -15.68 2.94
N THR A 52 -10.83 -16.54 2.33
CA THR A 52 -10.37 -17.62 1.44
C THR A 52 -10.71 -17.37 -0.03
N ASP A 53 -11.69 -16.50 -0.29
CA ASP A 53 -12.13 -16.14 -1.63
C ASP A 53 -11.33 -14.96 -2.18
N ASP A 54 -10.82 -15.10 -3.40
CA ASP A 54 -10.00 -14.10 -4.06
C ASP A 54 -10.74 -12.78 -4.30
N ALA A 55 -12.04 -12.84 -4.63
CA ALA A 55 -12.82 -11.64 -4.89
C ALA A 55 -13.05 -10.88 -3.58
N ALA A 56 -13.34 -11.59 -2.48
CA ALA A 56 -13.45 -11.00 -1.14
C ALA A 56 -12.12 -10.38 -0.67
N ILE A 57 -11.00 -11.08 -0.87
CA ILE A 57 -9.65 -10.57 -0.54
C ILE A 57 -9.37 -9.30 -1.35
N ALA A 58 -9.55 -9.34 -2.67
CA ALA A 58 -9.29 -8.20 -3.54
C ALA A 58 -10.19 -7.00 -3.21
N ALA A 59 -11.48 -7.22 -2.93
CA ALA A 59 -12.41 -6.18 -2.54
C ALA A 59 -11.98 -5.49 -1.25
N GLU A 60 -11.56 -6.28 -0.25
CA GLU A 60 -11.15 -5.74 1.04
C GLU A 60 -9.79 -5.02 0.98
N ILE A 61 -8.84 -5.52 0.17
CA ILE A 61 -7.60 -4.79 -0.12
C ILE A 61 -7.93 -3.46 -0.80
N MET A 62 -8.77 -3.46 -1.83
CA MET A 62 -9.14 -2.25 -2.57
C MET A 62 -9.82 -1.22 -1.69
N LYS A 63 -10.69 -1.66 -0.79
CA LYS A 63 -11.35 -0.78 0.20
C LYS A 63 -10.30 -0.03 1.02
N ARG A 64 -9.34 -0.74 1.62
CA ARG A 64 -8.29 -0.14 2.47
C ARG A 64 -7.28 0.67 1.66
N VAL A 65 -6.89 0.20 0.48
CA VAL A 65 -5.97 0.96 -0.39
C VAL A 65 -6.56 2.33 -0.75
N LYS A 66 -7.87 2.41 -1.03
CA LYS A 66 -8.56 3.67 -1.34
C LYS A 66 -8.64 4.64 -0.14
N GLU A 67 -8.41 4.18 1.10
CA GLU A 67 -8.36 5.07 2.28
C GLU A 67 -7.05 5.86 2.33
N PHE A 68 -5.95 5.29 1.83
CA PHE A 68 -4.61 5.91 1.87
C PHE A 68 -4.11 6.39 0.50
N ASN A 69 -4.66 5.85 -0.59
CA ASN A 69 -4.14 6.04 -1.94
C ASN A 69 -5.25 6.46 -2.90
N TYR A 70 -4.90 7.30 -3.86
CA TYR A 70 -5.77 7.54 -5.01
C TYR A 70 -5.74 6.33 -5.95
N VAL A 71 -6.92 5.78 -6.24
CA VAL A 71 -7.12 4.74 -7.24
C VAL A 71 -8.00 5.29 -8.36
N PRO A 72 -7.50 5.42 -9.61
CA PRO A 72 -8.31 5.85 -10.72
C PRO A 72 -9.45 4.85 -10.98
N SER A 73 -10.70 5.33 -11.08
CA SER A 73 -11.87 4.47 -11.30
C SER A 73 -11.74 3.57 -12.54
N LYS A 74 -11.14 4.09 -13.62
CA LYS A 74 -10.87 3.35 -14.86
C LYS A 74 -9.82 2.24 -14.72
N LYS A 75 -9.10 2.18 -13.60
CA LYS A 75 -8.01 1.23 -13.33
C LYS A 75 -8.29 0.30 -12.16
N GLU A 76 -9.48 0.32 -11.58
CA GLU A 76 -9.78 -0.45 -10.37
C GLU A 76 -9.53 -1.95 -10.54
N THR A 77 -9.87 -2.51 -11.70
CA THR A 77 -9.64 -3.93 -11.98
C THR A 77 -8.15 -4.27 -12.01
N GLN A 78 -7.32 -3.43 -12.66
CA GLN A 78 -5.88 -3.64 -12.74
C GLN A 78 -5.23 -3.52 -11.35
N TYR A 79 -5.68 -2.56 -10.54
CA TYR A 79 -5.25 -2.43 -9.15
C TYR A 79 -5.62 -3.67 -8.35
N ALA A 80 -6.88 -4.11 -8.40
CA ALA A 80 -7.36 -5.28 -7.67
C ALA A 80 -6.55 -6.54 -8.02
N GLN A 81 -6.29 -6.77 -9.30
CA GLN A 81 -5.50 -7.91 -9.78
C GLN A 81 -4.04 -7.85 -9.29
N ALA A 82 -3.37 -6.70 -9.44
CA ALA A 82 -1.99 -6.54 -9.04
C ALA A 82 -1.81 -6.66 -7.51
N LEU A 83 -2.72 -6.06 -6.75
CA LEU A 83 -2.68 -6.08 -5.29
C LEU A 83 -3.05 -7.45 -4.71
N LEU A 84 -3.95 -8.20 -5.35
CA LEU A 84 -4.21 -9.59 -4.98
C LEU A 84 -2.98 -10.48 -5.24
N ALA A 85 -2.30 -10.27 -6.38
CA ALA A 85 -1.06 -10.99 -6.68
C ALA A 85 0.04 -10.67 -5.66
N GLU A 86 0.14 -9.40 -5.24
CA GLU A 86 1.01 -8.96 -4.15
C GLU A 86 0.68 -9.67 -2.84
N TYR A 87 -0.59 -9.63 -2.41
CA TYR A 87 -1.06 -10.28 -1.19
C TYR A 87 -0.67 -11.76 -1.15
N ARG A 88 -0.92 -12.50 -2.24
CA ARG A 88 -0.54 -13.92 -2.35
C ARG A 88 0.97 -14.12 -2.26
N ARG A 89 1.76 -13.22 -2.84
CA ARG A 89 3.23 -13.30 -2.77
C ARG A 89 3.73 -13.10 -1.35
N GLN A 90 3.12 -12.20 -0.58
CA GLN A 90 3.52 -11.92 0.80
C GLN A 90 3.03 -12.99 1.79
N THR A 91 1.85 -13.57 1.57
CA THR A 91 1.24 -14.55 2.48
C THR A 91 1.62 -16.01 2.21
N ARG A 92 2.29 -16.30 1.07
CA ARG A 92 2.86 -17.62 0.76
C ARG A 92 4.26 -17.84 1.31
N ARG A 93 4.84 -16.85 2.01
CA ARG A 93 6.15 -16.94 2.66
C ARG A 93 6.01 -17.44 4.09
#